data_AF-A0A959PV18-F1
#
_entry.id   AF-A0A959PV18-F1
#
_cell.length_a   1.000
_cell.length_b   1.000
_cell.length_c   1.000
_cell.angle_alpha   90.00
_cell.angle_beta   90.00
_cell.angle_gamma   90.00
#
_symmetry.space_group_name_H-M   'P 1'
#
loop_
_entity.id
_entity.type
_entity.pdbx_description
1 polymer ?
#
loop_
_entity_poly.entity_id
_entity_poly.type
_entity_poly.pdbx_seq_one_letter_code
_entity_poly.pdbx_strand_id
1 'polypeptide(L)'
;MRKFIQLFLTVFILFSSLPSIFAQDTEILESRYQDQDYAATITEGNRLLTVFPDEPLINHLVGRSHAELKQFEEAIPFLEKCAGNNETPAWMQAWSWDYLGLCYFGMDQPQKAKENLQKAIDYNATPNATNYAEKRMVMFQLQDYFDTWTIRETAHFRFHFPPGIALADVDAFCQEKEDAFSTMNAFYGAEPFKKIDFFYWSNPQEGMMVVGKQTGYAVTETCIINAGPRQVHNREIGRILLDYGIKPLFTNDLITFGTLAANDLSGQDYIELSKSIVIEKPDMASVFFNANQFPDDILFPFGGAFVSFLKREGGEEKLKSFLREQTWDKLMDLYGKETIEAFEKIYSK
;
A
#
# COMPACT_ATOMS: atom_id res chain seq x y z
N MET A 1 -57.37 -33.71 5.03
CA MET A 1 -56.18 -34.56 4.75
C MET A 1 -55.37 -34.06 3.55
N ARG A 2 -55.92 -33.96 2.33
CA ARG A 2 -55.19 -33.55 1.11
C ARG A 2 -54.53 -32.15 1.20
N LYS A 3 -55.20 -31.15 1.78
CA LYS A 3 -54.63 -29.81 2.02
C LYS A 3 -53.51 -29.79 3.08
N PHE A 4 -53.59 -30.66 4.09
CA PHE A 4 -52.55 -30.80 5.12
C PHE A 4 -51.30 -31.48 4.56
N ILE A 5 -51.47 -32.50 3.71
CA ILE A 5 -50.38 -33.19 3.02
C ILE A 5 -49.69 -32.25 2.02
N GLN A 6 -50.45 -31.43 1.28
CA GLN A 6 -49.87 -30.41 0.39
C GLN A 6 -49.08 -29.35 1.16
N LEU A 7 -49.61 -28.81 2.26
CA LEU A 7 -48.89 -27.84 3.09
C LEU A 7 -47.59 -28.44 3.67
N PHE A 8 -47.65 -29.69 4.14
CA PHE A 8 -46.49 -30.38 4.69
C PHE A 8 -45.43 -30.68 3.62
N LEU A 9 -45.82 -31.07 2.41
CA LEU A 9 -44.91 -31.25 1.27
C LEU A 9 -44.28 -29.94 0.82
N THR A 10 -45.02 -28.83 0.79
CA THR A 10 -44.46 -27.52 0.43
C THR A 10 -43.46 -27.04 1.47
N VAL A 11 -43.78 -27.18 2.77
CA VAL A 11 -42.86 -26.84 3.86
C VAL A 11 -41.63 -27.74 3.85
N PHE A 12 -41.79 -29.04 3.59
CA PHE A 12 -40.68 -29.99 3.52
C PHE A 12 -39.75 -29.72 2.32
N ILE A 13 -40.31 -29.42 1.14
CA ILE A 13 -39.52 -29.07 -0.05
C ILE A 13 -38.75 -27.77 0.19
N LEU A 14 -39.39 -26.74 0.76
CA LEU A 14 -38.73 -25.47 1.13
C LEU A 14 -37.61 -25.69 2.16
N PHE A 15 -37.82 -26.54 3.18
CA PHE A 15 -36.79 -26.88 4.17
C PHE A 15 -35.64 -27.69 3.58
N SER A 16 -35.90 -28.54 2.59
CA SER A 16 -34.87 -29.38 1.96
C SER A 16 -34.03 -28.63 0.91
N SER A 17 -34.56 -27.58 0.29
CA SER A 17 -33.84 -26.80 -0.74
C SER A 17 -32.98 -25.67 -0.17
N LEU A 18 -33.32 -25.16 1.03
CA LEU A 18 -32.57 -24.07 1.67
C LEU A 18 -31.09 -24.43 1.93
N PRO A 19 -30.73 -25.63 2.44
CA PRO A 19 -29.33 -26.00 2.64
C PRO A 19 -28.55 -26.10 1.33
N SER A 20 -29.17 -26.60 0.25
CA SER A 20 -28.52 -26.72 -1.06
C SER A 20 -28.27 -25.36 -1.71
N ILE A 21 -29.23 -24.44 -1.62
CA ILE A 21 -29.08 -23.07 -2.14
C ILE A 21 -28.02 -22.31 -1.34
N PHE A 22 -28.06 -22.43 -0.01
CA PHE A 22 -27.07 -21.80 0.86
C PHE A 22 -25.64 -22.27 0.56
N ALA A 23 -25.43 -23.59 0.41
CA ALA A 23 -24.11 -24.14 0.08
C ALA A 23 -23.58 -23.64 -1.28
N GLN A 24 -24.45 -23.53 -2.28
CA GLN A 24 -24.10 -22.99 -3.59
C GLN A 24 -23.73 -21.50 -3.51
N ASP A 25 -24.51 -20.71 -2.76
CA ASP A 25 -24.26 -19.29 -2.58
C ASP A 25 -22.93 -19.04 -1.84
N THR A 26 -22.59 -19.86 -0.84
CA THR A 26 -21.29 -19.77 -0.15
C THR A 26 -20.10 -20.14 -1.04
N GLU A 27 -20.24 -21.12 -1.93
CA GLU A 27 -19.19 -21.50 -2.88
C GLU A 27 -18.91 -20.37 -3.89
N ILE A 28 -19.97 -19.70 -4.36
CA ILE A 28 -19.84 -18.51 -5.23
C ILE A 28 -19.12 -17.38 -4.48
N LEU A 29 -19.48 -17.16 -3.22
CA LEU A 29 -18.86 -16.13 -2.39
C LEU A 29 -17.36 -16.39 -2.20
N GLU A 30 -16.98 -17.63 -1.89
CA GLU A 30 -15.57 -18.04 -1.76
C GLU A 30 -14.80 -17.88 -3.07
N SER A 31 -15.38 -18.29 -4.21
CA SER A 31 -14.77 -18.12 -5.53
C SER A 31 -14.48 -16.65 -5.82
N ARG A 32 -15.44 -15.75 -5.57
CA ARG A 32 -15.25 -14.31 -5.79
C ARG A 32 -14.15 -13.73 -4.92
N TYR A 33 -14.08 -14.16 -3.66
CA TYR A 33 -13.00 -13.76 -2.76
C TYR A 33 -11.64 -14.23 -3.29
N GLN A 34 -11.54 -15.47 -3.77
CA GLN A 34 -10.31 -16.03 -4.34
C GLN A 34 -9.88 -15.28 -5.61
N ASP A 35 -10.83 -14.85 -6.42
CA ASP A 35 -10.62 -14.01 -7.61
C ASP A 35 -10.29 -12.54 -7.27
N GLN A 36 -10.23 -12.18 -5.99
CA GLN A 36 -10.01 -10.82 -5.47
C GLN A 36 -11.09 -9.81 -5.90
N ASP A 37 -12.28 -10.31 -6.28
CA ASP A 37 -13.45 -9.47 -6.52
C ASP A 37 -14.12 -9.12 -5.18
N TYR A 38 -13.41 -8.31 -4.39
CA TYR A 38 -13.82 -7.93 -3.03
C TYR A 38 -15.13 -7.16 -3.04
N ALA A 39 -15.37 -6.32 -4.05
CA ALA A 39 -16.62 -5.56 -4.17
C ALA A 39 -17.84 -6.47 -4.38
N ALA A 40 -17.72 -7.48 -5.26
CA ALA A 40 -18.80 -8.46 -5.43
C ALA A 40 -18.93 -9.38 -4.21
N THR A 41 -17.81 -9.73 -3.55
CA THR A 41 -17.82 -10.50 -2.30
C THR A 41 -18.62 -9.78 -1.21
N ILE A 42 -18.40 -8.47 -1.02
CA ILE A 42 -19.17 -7.65 -0.08
C ILE A 42 -20.66 -7.62 -0.46
N THR A 43 -20.96 -7.38 -1.73
CA THR A 43 -22.34 -7.27 -2.21
C THR A 43 -23.13 -8.56 -1.97
N GLU A 44 -22.56 -9.69 -2.37
CA GLU A 44 -23.21 -11.00 -2.24
C GLU A 44 -23.24 -11.48 -0.79
N GLY A 45 -22.14 -11.29 -0.05
CA GLY A 45 -22.08 -11.64 1.36
C GLY A 45 -23.11 -10.88 2.19
N ASN A 46 -23.27 -9.57 1.97
CA ASN A 46 -24.29 -8.78 2.64
C ASN A 46 -25.71 -9.26 2.33
N ARG A 47 -25.98 -9.72 1.09
CA ARG A 47 -27.26 -10.36 0.75
C ARG A 47 -27.49 -11.60 1.61
N LEU A 48 -26.48 -12.46 1.75
CA LEU A 48 -26.59 -13.69 2.55
C LEU A 48 -26.75 -13.42 4.04
N LEU A 49 -26.07 -12.40 4.58
CA LEU A 49 -26.18 -11.99 5.98
C LEU A 49 -27.57 -11.46 6.34
N THR A 50 -28.41 -11.07 5.38
CA THR A 50 -29.83 -10.74 5.67
C THR A 50 -30.63 -11.96 6.14
N VAL A 51 -30.20 -13.16 5.74
CA VAL A 51 -30.85 -14.44 6.09
C VAL A 51 -30.07 -15.16 7.19
N PHE A 52 -28.73 -15.09 7.15
CA PHE A 52 -27.82 -15.78 8.07
C PHE A 52 -26.85 -14.77 8.73
N PRO A 53 -27.32 -13.90 9.63
CA PRO A 53 -26.55 -12.74 10.11
C PRO A 53 -25.29 -13.06 10.93
N ASP A 54 -25.22 -14.25 11.51
CA ASP A 54 -24.13 -14.70 12.38
C ASP A 54 -23.33 -15.85 11.77
N GLU A 55 -23.50 -16.09 10.47
CA GLU A 55 -22.78 -17.15 9.78
C GLU A 55 -21.27 -16.81 9.71
N PRO A 56 -20.38 -17.66 10.24
CA PRO A 56 -18.97 -17.32 10.39
C PRO A 56 -18.24 -17.09 9.07
N LEU A 57 -18.43 -17.95 8.07
CA LEU A 57 -17.73 -17.87 6.78
C LEU A 57 -18.06 -16.56 6.05
N ILE A 58 -19.33 -16.18 6.00
CA ILE A 58 -19.79 -14.98 5.32
C ILE A 58 -19.28 -13.74 6.04
N ASN A 59 -19.43 -13.67 7.38
CA ASN A 59 -18.86 -12.55 8.16
C ASN A 59 -17.34 -12.45 7.95
N HIS A 60 -16.63 -13.58 7.95
CA HIS A 60 -15.19 -13.62 7.72
C HIS A 60 -14.79 -13.08 6.34
N LEU A 61 -15.44 -13.55 5.27
CA LEU A 61 -15.12 -13.12 3.90
C LEU A 61 -15.51 -11.66 3.65
N VAL A 62 -16.67 -11.21 4.16
CA VAL A 62 -17.11 -9.81 4.04
C VAL A 62 -16.17 -8.88 4.79
N GLY A 63 -15.83 -9.21 6.04
CA GLY A 63 -14.90 -8.42 6.85
C GLY A 63 -13.52 -8.31 6.21
N ARG A 64 -12.97 -9.41 5.70
CA ARG A 64 -11.70 -9.40 4.96
C ARG A 64 -11.77 -8.56 3.70
N SER A 65 -12.84 -8.69 2.92
CA SER A 65 -13.01 -7.93 1.69
C SER A 65 -13.06 -6.42 1.94
N HIS A 66 -13.76 -5.98 2.99
CA HIS A 66 -13.74 -4.58 3.41
C HIS A 66 -12.31 -4.12 3.76
N ALA A 67 -11.56 -4.92 4.52
CA ALA A 67 -10.19 -4.60 4.89
C ALA A 67 -9.23 -4.51 3.67
N GLU A 68 -9.35 -5.40 2.69
CA GLU A 68 -8.57 -5.36 1.43
C GLU A 68 -8.87 -4.08 0.62
N LEU A 69 -10.11 -3.59 0.69
CA LEU A 69 -10.52 -2.30 0.11
C LEU A 69 -10.20 -1.08 0.99
N LYS A 70 -9.47 -1.27 2.10
CA LYS A 70 -9.15 -0.24 3.09
C LYS A 70 -10.38 0.41 3.76
N GLN A 71 -11.51 -0.28 3.75
CA GLN A 71 -12.75 0.07 4.47
C GLN A 71 -12.68 -0.50 5.89
N PHE A 72 -11.72 0.01 6.67
CA PHE A 72 -11.35 -0.61 7.94
C PHE A 72 -12.46 -0.52 9.00
N GLU A 73 -13.19 0.58 9.04
CA GLU A 73 -14.30 0.78 9.98
C GLU A 73 -15.43 -0.21 9.71
N GLU A 74 -15.76 -0.43 8.44
CA GLU A 74 -16.77 -1.36 8.00
C GLU A 74 -16.35 -2.82 8.20
N ALA A 75 -15.05 -3.13 8.09
CA ALA A 75 -14.53 -4.48 8.26
C ALA A 75 -14.66 -5.01 9.70
N ILE A 76 -14.34 -4.17 10.69
CA ILE A 76 -14.24 -4.52 12.11
C ILE A 76 -15.48 -5.29 12.63
N PRO A 77 -16.73 -4.83 12.48
CA PRO A 77 -17.88 -5.52 13.06
C PRO A 77 -18.07 -6.95 12.54
N PHE A 78 -17.74 -7.22 11.27
CA PHE A 78 -17.82 -8.58 10.71
C PHE A 78 -16.69 -9.47 11.24
N LEU A 79 -15.47 -8.92 11.32
CA LEU A 79 -14.31 -9.66 11.83
C LEU A 79 -14.44 -9.97 13.33
N GLU A 80 -14.99 -9.05 14.13
CA GLU A 80 -15.24 -9.25 15.57
C GLU A 80 -16.27 -10.35 15.84
N LYS A 81 -17.35 -10.41 15.04
CA LYS A 81 -18.33 -11.52 15.12
C LYS A 81 -17.66 -12.88 14.94
N CYS A 82 -16.77 -12.98 13.94
CA CYS A 82 -16.03 -14.20 13.66
C CYS A 82 -15.01 -14.52 14.76
N ALA A 83 -14.25 -13.52 15.21
CA ALA A 83 -13.20 -13.71 16.21
C ALA A 83 -13.76 -14.06 17.61
N GLY A 84 -14.93 -13.53 17.97
CA GLY A 84 -15.53 -13.67 19.30
C GLY A 84 -16.45 -14.89 19.50
N ASN A 85 -16.76 -15.65 18.45
CA ASN A 85 -17.69 -16.77 18.53
C ASN A 85 -16.96 -18.12 18.65
N ASN A 86 -17.19 -18.84 19.76
CA ASN A 86 -16.59 -20.15 20.05
C ASN A 86 -17.01 -21.27 19.08
N GLU A 87 -18.08 -21.09 18.31
CA GLU A 87 -18.51 -22.03 17.27
C GLU A 87 -17.77 -21.81 15.95
N THR A 88 -17.04 -20.70 15.82
CA THR A 88 -16.25 -20.40 14.63
C THR A 88 -15.04 -21.34 14.54
N PRO A 89 -14.72 -21.89 13.37
CA PRO A 89 -13.50 -22.67 13.19
C PRO A 89 -12.25 -21.90 13.63
N ALA A 90 -11.38 -22.55 14.40
CA ALA A 90 -10.17 -21.94 14.97
C ALA A 90 -9.32 -21.18 13.93
N TRP A 91 -9.12 -21.76 12.74
CA TRP A 91 -8.36 -21.10 11.68
C TRP A 91 -8.98 -19.76 11.28
N MET A 92 -10.30 -19.67 11.24
CA MET A 92 -11.04 -18.47 10.83
C MET A 92 -10.98 -17.39 11.91
N GLN A 93 -11.02 -17.77 13.20
CA GLN A 93 -10.78 -16.84 14.31
C GLN A 93 -9.37 -16.24 14.22
N ALA A 94 -8.35 -17.06 13.97
CA ALA A 94 -6.97 -16.61 13.84
C ALA A 94 -6.81 -15.58 12.71
N TRP A 95 -7.35 -15.88 11.52
CA TRP A 95 -7.34 -14.94 10.40
C TRP A 95 -8.17 -13.68 10.68
N SER A 96 -9.28 -13.77 11.41
CA SER A 96 -10.06 -12.59 11.77
C SER A 96 -9.30 -11.66 12.73
N TRP A 97 -8.56 -12.20 13.72
CA TRP A 97 -7.65 -11.38 14.52
C TRP A 97 -6.52 -10.76 13.70
N ASP A 98 -5.94 -11.50 12.75
CA ASP A 98 -4.93 -10.96 11.86
C ASP A 98 -5.44 -9.75 11.05
N TYR A 99 -6.65 -9.85 10.49
CA TYR A 99 -7.28 -8.75 9.75
C TYR A 99 -7.77 -7.61 10.66
N LEU A 100 -8.21 -7.89 11.89
CA LEU A 100 -8.43 -6.83 12.88
C LEU A 100 -7.14 -6.08 13.17
N GLY A 101 -6.00 -6.80 13.22
CA GLY A 101 -4.66 -6.21 13.30
C GLY A 101 -4.41 -5.19 12.19
N LEU A 102 -4.65 -5.56 10.93
CA LEU A 102 -4.56 -4.66 9.78
C LEU A 102 -5.52 -3.47 9.89
N CYS A 103 -6.79 -3.71 10.23
CA CYS A 103 -7.79 -2.65 10.33
C CYS A 103 -7.41 -1.62 11.39
N TYR A 104 -7.04 -2.07 12.59
CA TYR A 104 -6.61 -1.18 13.66
C TYR A 104 -5.31 -0.46 13.32
N PHE A 105 -4.37 -1.11 12.64
CA PHE A 105 -3.16 -0.42 12.17
C PHE A 105 -3.50 0.68 11.17
N GLY A 106 -4.44 0.41 10.25
CA GLY A 106 -4.87 1.36 9.25
C GLY A 106 -5.75 2.49 9.76
N MET A 107 -6.41 2.29 10.89
CA MET A 107 -7.12 3.34 11.63
C MET A 107 -6.23 4.07 12.65
N ASP A 108 -4.91 3.99 12.50
CA ASP A 108 -3.93 4.66 13.36
C ASP A 108 -4.00 4.24 14.84
N GLN A 109 -4.36 2.99 15.11
CA GLN A 109 -4.44 2.37 16.44
C GLN A 109 -3.42 1.22 16.61
N PRO A 110 -2.11 1.52 16.60
CA PRO A 110 -1.04 0.51 16.55
C PRO A 110 -1.04 -0.45 17.76
N GLN A 111 -1.45 0.00 18.94
CA GLN A 111 -1.52 -0.86 20.11
C GLN A 111 -2.60 -1.95 19.98
N LYS A 112 -3.79 -1.60 19.48
CA LYS A 112 -4.84 -2.58 19.18
C LYS A 112 -4.44 -3.51 18.04
N ALA A 113 -3.68 -2.99 17.08
CA ALA A 113 -3.12 -3.82 16.01
C ALA A 113 -2.17 -4.88 16.59
N LYS A 114 -1.21 -4.47 17.43
CA LYS A 114 -0.27 -5.36 18.12
C LYS A 114 -1.00 -6.43 18.92
N GLU A 115 -2.00 -6.04 19.72
CA GLU A 115 -2.80 -6.97 20.53
C GLU A 115 -3.53 -8.03 19.69
N ASN A 116 -4.15 -7.64 18.57
CA ASN A 116 -4.86 -8.60 17.73
C ASN A 116 -3.90 -9.51 16.95
N LEU A 117 -2.79 -8.97 16.42
CA LEU A 117 -1.76 -9.80 15.79
C LEU A 117 -1.17 -10.80 16.80
N GLN A 118 -0.89 -10.37 18.03
CA GLN A 118 -0.38 -11.25 19.07
C GLN A 118 -1.39 -12.36 19.42
N LYS A 119 -2.68 -12.05 19.51
CA LYS A 119 -3.73 -13.07 19.68
C LYS A 119 -3.69 -14.11 18.56
N ALA A 120 -3.56 -13.69 17.31
CA ALA A 120 -3.48 -14.62 16.17
C ALA A 120 -2.24 -15.53 16.25
N ILE A 121 -1.09 -14.96 16.63
CA ILE A 121 0.18 -15.67 16.80
C ILE A 121 0.08 -16.69 17.94
N ASP A 122 -0.35 -16.26 19.12
CA ASP A 122 -0.42 -17.09 20.33
C ASP A 122 -1.45 -18.22 20.20
N TYR A 123 -2.56 -17.94 19.50
CA TYR A 123 -3.60 -18.94 19.27
C TYR A 123 -3.13 -20.07 18.35
N ASN A 124 -2.18 -19.77 17.45
CA ASN A 124 -1.47 -20.74 16.62
C ASN A 124 -2.37 -21.80 15.94
N ALA A 125 -3.53 -21.37 15.42
CA ALA A 125 -4.51 -22.30 14.87
C ALA A 125 -3.99 -23.08 13.65
N THR A 126 -3.18 -22.43 12.81
CA THR A 126 -2.51 -23.04 11.66
C THR A 126 -1.17 -22.35 11.41
N PRO A 127 -0.14 -23.05 10.87
CA PRO A 127 1.13 -22.41 10.53
C PRO A 127 0.99 -21.23 9.57
N ASN A 128 0.05 -21.29 8.63
CA ASN A 128 -0.15 -20.22 7.65
C ASN A 128 -0.67 -18.94 8.30
N ALA A 129 -1.68 -19.04 9.18
CA ALA A 129 -2.23 -17.87 9.87
C ALA A 129 -1.20 -17.25 10.82
N THR A 130 -0.48 -18.08 11.60
CA THR A 130 0.58 -17.63 12.52
C THR A 130 1.69 -16.90 11.77
N ASN A 131 2.26 -17.52 10.71
CA ASN A 131 3.33 -16.91 9.92
C ASN A 131 2.89 -15.60 9.25
N TYR A 132 1.62 -15.49 8.87
CA TYR A 132 1.08 -14.29 8.24
C TYR A 132 0.96 -13.14 9.25
N ALA A 133 0.46 -13.43 10.46
CA ALA A 133 0.40 -12.46 11.56
C ALA A 133 1.80 -12.03 12.03
N GLU A 134 2.76 -12.95 12.13
CA GLU A 134 4.16 -12.62 12.43
C GLU A 134 4.77 -11.68 11.39
N LYS A 135 4.54 -11.96 10.09
CA LYS A 135 5.00 -11.08 9.01
C LYS A 135 4.37 -9.69 9.10
N ARG A 136 3.07 -9.59 9.41
CA ARG A 136 2.42 -8.29 9.64
C ARG A 136 2.98 -7.58 10.87
N MET A 137 3.26 -8.30 11.96
CA MET A 137 3.90 -7.73 13.15
C MET A 137 5.27 -7.12 12.84
N VAL A 138 6.09 -7.80 12.04
CA VAL A 138 7.40 -7.29 11.56
C VAL A 138 7.21 -6.12 10.60
N MET A 139 6.33 -6.26 9.61
CA MET A 139 6.08 -5.24 8.58
C MET A 139 5.55 -3.93 9.18
N PHE A 140 4.65 -4.02 10.17
CA PHE A 140 4.14 -2.86 10.91
C PHE A 140 5.10 -2.38 12.00
N GLN A 141 6.20 -3.11 12.23
CA GLN A 141 7.22 -2.78 13.23
C GLN A 141 6.61 -2.64 14.63
N LEU A 142 5.73 -3.58 14.99
CA LEU A 142 5.01 -3.62 16.26
C LEU A 142 5.62 -4.62 17.27
N GLN A 143 6.77 -5.20 16.94
CA GLN A 143 7.50 -6.10 17.84
C GLN A 143 8.04 -5.34 19.06
N ASP A 144 8.25 -6.06 20.17
CA ASP A 144 8.77 -5.50 21.43
C ASP A 144 10.10 -4.76 21.28
N TYR A 145 10.89 -5.06 20.23
CA TYR A 145 12.09 -4.31 19.86
C TYR A 145 11.83 -2.79 19.78
N PHE A 146 10.67 -2.38 19.30
CA PHE A 146 10.30 -0.98 19.10
C PHE A 146 9.71 -0.31 20.36
N ASP A 147 9.44 -1.05 21.44
CA ASP A 147 8.77 -0.50 22.64
C ASP A 147 9.60 0.58 23.35
N THR A 148 10.91 0.63 23.11
CA THR A 148 11.82 1.64 23.68
C THR A 148 12.04 2.85 22.78
N TRP A 149 11.48 2.84 21.57
CA TRP A 149 11.63 3.92 20.62
C TRP A 149 10.77 5.12 21.03
N THR A 150 11.33 6.31 20.88
CA THR A 150 10.61 7.56 21.16
C THR A 150 9.74 7.92 19.98
N ILE A 151 8.47 8.20 20.25
CA ILE A 151 7.50 8.61 19.24
C ILE A 151 7.31 10.13 19.27
N ARG A 152 7.29 10.74 18.08
CA ARG A 152 6.88 12.13 17.85
C ARG A 152 5.83 12.16 16.75
N GLU A 153 4.69 12.81 17.01
CA GLU A 153 3.63 12.94 16.01
C GLU A 153 3.52 14.38 15.54
N THR A 154 3.23 14.50 14.24
CA THR A 154 2.92 15.76 13.57
C THR A 154 1.58 15.61 12.83
N ALA A 155 1.27 16.51 11.90
CA ALA A 155 0.01 16.47 11.15
C ALA A 155 -0.09 15.21 10.27
N HIS A 156 0.99 14.89 9.55
CA HIS A 156 1.02 13.83 8.53
C HIS A 156 1.88 12.62 8.91
N PHE A 157 2.72 12.72 9.95
CA PHE A 157 3.67 11.67 10.32
C PHE A 157 3.55 11.23 11.78
N ARG A 158 3.92 9.96 12.01
CA ARG A 158 4.37 9.43 13.29
C ARG A 158 5.83 9.03 13.15
N PHE A 159 6.72 9.81 13.73
CA PHE A 159 8.15 9.52 13.74
C PHE A 159 8.52 8.58 14.88
N HIS A 160 9.34 7.59 14.56
CA HIS A 160 9.87 6.62 15.50
C HIS A 160 11.39 6.75 15.54
N PHE A 161 11.94 7.03 16.72
CA PHE A 161 13.37 7.24 16.93
C PHE A 161 13.96 6.22 17.91
N PRO A 162 15.09 5.56 17.58
CA PRO A 162 15.74 4.62 18.47
C PRO A 162 16.30 5.34 19.70
N PRO A 163 16.48 4.62 20.82
CA PRO A 163 17.15 5.17 22.00
C PRO A 163 18.57 5.64 21.65
N GLY A 164 18.98 6.79 22.20
CA GLY A 164 20.32 7.33 21.98
C GLY A 164 20.57 7.92 20.60
N ILE A 165 19.51 8.30 19.87
CA ILE A 165 19.60 8.95 18.56
C ILE A 165 20.55 10.15 18.55
N ALA A 166 21.40 10.23 17.53
CA ALA A 166 22.37 11.31 17.33
C ALA A 166 21.83 12.41 16.39
N LEU A 167 20.56 12.79 16.55
CA LEU A 167 19.98 13.97 15.89
C LEU A 167 20.14 15.17 16.81
N ALA A 168 20.73 16.25 16.30
CA ALA A 168 20.97 17.46 17.08
C ALA A 168 19.65 18.17 17.47
N ASP A 169 18.66 18.15 16.57
CA ASP A 169 17.35 18.75 16.78
C ASP A 169 16.28 17.86 16.12
N VAL A 170 15.53 17.15 16.95
CA VAL A 170 14.46 16.23 16.50
C VAL A 170 13.26 17.02 15.97
N ASP A 171 12.93 18.16 16.57
CA ASP A 171 11.76 18.93 16.19
C ASP A 171 11.99 19.63 14.84
N ALA A 172 13.20 20.16 14.62
CA ALA A 172 13.59 20.69 13.31
C ALA A 172 13.56 19.62 12.21
N PHE A 173 14.02 18.39 12.51
CA PHE A 173 13.95 17.28 11.56
C PHE A 173 12.49 16.93 11.21
N CYS A 174 11.62 16.80 12.21
CA CYS A 174 10.19 16.53 11.98
C CYS A 174 9.53 17.64 11.15
N GLN A 175 9.84 18.91 11.45
CA GLN A 175 9.31 20.05 10.70
C GLN A 175 9.80 20.06 9.25
N GLU A 176 11.08 19.75 8.99
CA GLU A 176 11.62 19.63 7.63
C GLU A 176 10.83 18.59 6.81
N LYS A 177 10.47 17.46 7.42
CA LYS A 177 9.68 16.42 6.73
C LYS A 177 8.23 16.81 6.51
N GLU A 178 7.63 17.56 7.42
CA GLU A 178 6.30 18.16 7.24
C GLU A 178 6.27 19.19 6.10
N ASP A 179 7.27 20.06 6.06
CA ASP A 179 7.41 21.06 5.00
C ASP A 179 7.63 20.38 3.64
N ALA A 180 8.45 19.32 3.61
CA ALA A 180 8.66 18.52 2.41
C ALA A 180 7.38 17.83 1.95
N PHE A 181 6.64 17.18 2.85
CA PHE A 181 5.34 16.58 2.54
C PHE A 181 4.40 17.63 1.95
N SER A 182 4.22 18.77 2.62
CA SER A 182 3.29 19.81 2.19
C SER A 182 3.66 20.39 0.81
N THR A 183 4.94 20.64 0.59
CA THR A 183 5.46 21.18 -0.67
C THR A 183 5.29 20.18 -1.82
N MET A 184 5.67 18.92 -1.61
CA MET A 184 5.53 17.86 -2.61
C MET A 184 4.06 17.56 -2.89
N ASN A 185 3.23 17.53 -1.84
CA ASN A 185 1.83 17.14 -1.96
C ASN A 185 0.99 18.18 -2.71
N ALA A 186 1.45 19.44 -2.83
CA ALA A 186 0.85 20.41 -3.73
C ALA A 186 0.82 19.92 -5.19
N PHE A 187 1.84 19.14 -5.60
CA PHE A 187 1.84 18.46 -6.89
C PHE A 187 1.00 17.18 -6.83
N TYR A 188 1.24 16.28 -5.88
CA TYR A 188 0.62 14.95 -5.92
C TYR A 188 -0.89 14.93 -5.60
N GLY A 189 -1.37 15.81 -4.72
CA GLY A 189 -2.77 15.83 -4.28
C GLY A 189 -3.20 14.56 -3.53
N ALA A 190 -2.30 14.01 -2.72
CA ALA A 190 -2.46 12.75 -2.02
C ALA A 190 -3.11 12.91 -0.64
N GLU A 191 -3.90 11.90 -0.29
CA GLU A 191 -4.48 11.71 1.04
C GLU A 191 -4.21 10.25 1.47
N PRO A 192 -3.07 9.98 2.12
CA PRO A 192 -2.81 8.68 2.72
C PRO A 192 -3.90 8.32 3.75
N PHE A 193 -4.24 7.04 3.86
CA PHE A 193 -5.35 6.58 4.71
C PHE A 193 -5.08 6.70 6.22
N LYS A 194 -3.82 6.95 6.59
CA LYS A 194 -3.36 7.24 7.95
C LYS A 194 -2.10 8.11 7.90
N LYS A 195 -1.65 8.57 9.07
CA LYS A 195 -0.31 9.16 9.22
C LYS A 195 0.77 8.19 8.72
N ILE A 196 1.82 8.74 8.14
CA ILE A 196 2.97 7.98 7.69
C ILE A 196 3.83 7.63 8.90
N ASP A 197 4.02 6.34 9.17
CA ASP A 197 4.95 5.86 10.19
C ASP A 197 6.38 5.95 9.65
N PHE A 198 7.16 6.92 10.15
CA PHE A 198 8.52 7.22 9.70
C PHE A 198 9.53 6.69 10.72
N PHE A 199 10.19 5.59 10.39
CA PHE A 199 11.24 4.99 11.22
C PHE A 199 12.61 5.52 10.83
N TYR A 200 13.24 6.26 11.75
CA TYR A 200 14.60 6.75 11.56
C TYR A 200 15.62 5.79 12.16
N TRP A 201 16.43 5.17 11.33
CA TRP A 201 17.47 4.23 11.72
C TRP A 201 18.83 4.92 11.82
N SER A 202 19.26 5.25 13.04
CA SER A 202 20.61 5.81 13.27
C SER A 202 21.72 4.89 12.73
N ASN A 203 21.47 3.58 12.74
CA ASN A 203 22.31 2.54 12.16
C ASN A 203 21.55 1.78 11.05
N PRO A 204 21.76 2.13 9.77
CA PRO A 204 21.11 1.45 8.63
C PRO A 204 21.32 -0.07 8.60
N GLN A 205 22.49 -0.55 9.04
CA GLN A 205 22.79 -1.99 9.08
C GLN A 205 21.96 -2.71 10.13
N GLU A 206 21.73 -2.08 11.28
CA GLU A 206 20.81 -2.60 12.30
C GLU A 206 19.39 -2.69 11.75
N GLY A 207 18.92 -1.63 11.07
CA GLY A 207 17.63 -1.66 10.37
C GLY A 207 17.52 -2.86 9.44
N MET A 208 18.53 -3.09 8.59
CA MET A 208 18.53 -4.25 7.69
C MET A 208 18.42 -5.60 8.43
N MET A 209 19.05 -5.75 9.59
CA MET A 209 18.96 -6.97 10.39
C MET A 209 17.58 -7.16 11.02
N VAL A 210 16.93 -6.08 11.46
CA VAL A 210 15.63 -6.13 12.15
C VAL A 210 14.47 -6.29 11.15
N VAL A 211 14.43 -5.47 10.10
CA VAL A 211 13.31 -5.45 9.14
C VAL A 211 13.61 -6.22 7.84
N GLY A 212 14.82 -6.80 7.71
CA GLY A 212 15.20 -7.69 6.60
C GLY A 212 15.47 -6.98 5.27
N LYS A 213 15.48 -5.64 5.24
CA LYS A 213 15.68 -4.84 4.03
C LYS A 213 16.56 -3.63 4.32
N GLN A 214 17.45 -3.28 3.37
CA GLN A 214 18.26 -2.08 3.46
C GLN A 214 17.35 -0.84 3.58
N THR A 215 17.59 0.01 4.57
CA THR A 215 16.84 1.26 4.77
C THR A 215 16.89 2.17 3.52
N GLY A 216 15.91 3.05 3.37
CA GLY A 216 15.75 3.94 2.21
C GLY A 216 14.65 3.44 1.30
N TYR A 217 13.52 3.08 1.90
CA TYR A 217 12.34 2.60 1.19
C TYR A 217 11.06 3.02 1.90
N ALA A 218 9.99 3.07 1.12
CA ALA A 218 8.62 3.16 1.60
C ALA A 218 7.89 1.83 1.33
N VAL A 219 6.93 1.51 2.18
CA VAL A 219 5.89 0.51 1.96
C VAL A 219 4.58 1.28 1.90
N THR A 220 4.09 1.55 0.70
CA THR A 220 3.00 2.52 0.49
C THR A 220 1.65 1.94 0.90
N GLU A 221 1.50 0.61 0.83
CA GLU A 221 0.31 -0.12 1.25
C GLU A 221 0.02 0.07 2.74
N THR A 222 1.06 0.33 3.54
CA THR A 222 0.98 0.47 5.00
C THR A 222 1.36 1.87 5.48
N CYS A 223 1.69 2.79 4.58
CA CYS A 223 2.19 4.14 4.90
C CYS A 223 3.42 4.12 5.82
N ILE A 224 4.38 3.22 5.58
CA ILE A 224 5.60 3.11 6.38
C ILE A 224 6.80 3.59 5.57
N ILE A 225 7.67 4.39 6.19
CA ILE A 225 8.98 4.76 5.66
C ILE A 225 10.06 4.25 6.62
N ASN A 226 11.07 3.58 6.07
CA ASN A 226 12.28 3.23 6.80
C ASN A 226 13.45 4.02 6.22
N ALA A 227 13.97 4.98 6.98
CA ALA A 227 15.00 5.89 6.52
C ALA A 227 16.23 5.95 7.42
N GLY A 228 17.38 6.36 6.88
CA GLY A 228 18.64 6.53 7.60
C GLY A 228 19.27 7.91 7.37
N PRO A 229 20.41 8.23 8.02
CA PRO A 229 20.96 9.59 8.07
C PRO A 229 21.47 10.15 6.73
N ARG A 230 21.77 9.28 5.75
CA ARG A 230 22.48 9.63 4.50
C ARG A 230 21.65 9.40 3.23
N GLN A 231 20.34 9.33 3.34
CA GLN A 231 19.48 9.00 2.20
C GLN A 231 19.03 10.21 1.41
N VAL A 232 18.81 9.98 0.11
CA VAL A 232 18.42 10.97 -0.89
C VAL A 232 17.08 11.58 -0.47
N HIS A 233 17.11 12.90 -0.26
CA HIS A 233 16.06 13.70 0.37
C HIS A 233 14.65 13.33 -0.12
N ASN A 234 13.74 13.04 0.83
CA ASN A 234 12.29 13.00 0.66
C ASN A 234 11.71 12.05 -0.42
N ARG A 235 12.55 11.24 -1.07
CA ARG A 235 12.15 10.30 -2.13
C ARG A 235 11.06 9.33 -1.67
N GLU A 236 11.20 8.80 -0.47
CA GLU A 236 10.26 7.85 0.13
C GLU A 236 8.91 8.50 0.44
N ILE A 237 8.92 9.80 0.80
CA ILE A 237 7.69 10.60 0.94
C ILE A 237 7.03 10.72 -0.44
N GLY A 238 7.79 11.09 -1.47
CA GLY A 238 7.30 11.16 -2.85
C GLY A 238 6.71 9.85 -3.35
N ARG A 239 7.27 8.70 -2.93
CA ARG A 239 6.73 7.38 -3.29
C ARG A 239 5.34 7.14 -2.71
N ILE A 240 5.11 7.49 -1.44
CA ILE A 240 3.78 7.44 -0.84
C ILE A 240 2.84 8.41 -1.57
N LEU A 241 3.25 9.67 -1.77
CA LEU A 241 2.41 10.67 -2.41
C LEU A 241 2.01 10.31 -3.84
N LEU A 242 2.92 9.71 -4.61
CA LEU A 242 2.63 9.20 -5.95
C LEU A 242 1.51 8.15 -5.94
N ASP A 243 1.61 7.17 -5.05
CA ASP A 243 0.67 6.04 -4.99
C ASP A 243 -0.71 6.46 -4.46
N TYR A 244 -0.82 7.49 -3.61
CA TYR A 244 -2.10 7.97 -3.07
C TYR A 244 -2.71 9.16 -3.82
N GLY A 245 -1.88 10.02 -4.43
CA GLY A 245 -2.35 11.21 -5.14
C GLY A 245 -2.62 10.93 -6.61
N ILE A 246 -1.60 10.48 -7.33
CA ILE A 246 -1.70 10.20 -8.78
C ILE A 246 -2.38 8.86 -9.03
N LYS A 247 -2.10 7.85 -8.17
CA LYS A 247 -2.62 6.48 -8.26
C LYS A 247 -2.33 5.85 -9.64
N PRO A 248 -1.05 5.58 -9.98
CA PRO A 248 -0.70 4.99 -11.26
C PRO A 248 -1.43 3.66 -11.49
N LEU A 249 -2.05 3.52 -12.66
CA LEU A 249 -2.67 2.27 -13.13
C LEU A 249 -1.63 1.34 -13.76
N PHE A 250 -0.61 1.95 -14.38
CA PHE A 250 0.53 1.27 -14.97
C PHE A 250 1.79 2.03 -14.57
N THR A 251 2.82 1.30 -14.16
CA THR A 251 4.09 1.87 -13.70
C THR A 251 5.23 1.49 -14.64
N ASN A 252 6.16 2.42 -14.82
CA ASN A 252 7.43 2.22 -15.49
C ASN A 252 8.54 2.77 -14.59
N ASP A 253 9.63 2.01 -14.39
CA ASP A 253 10.68 2.36 -13.42
C ASP A 253 11.38 3.69 -13.77
N LEU A 254 11.65 3.95 -15.05
CA LEU A 254 12.23 5.22 -15.50
C LEU A 254 11.33 6.41 -15.12
N ILE A 255 10.03 6.28 -15.38
CA ILE A 255 9.07 7.35 -15.11
C ILE A 255 8.82 7.51 -13.61
N THR A 256 8.73 6.41 -12.88
CA THR A 256 8.52 6.42 -11.43
C THR A 256 9.72 7.05 -10.74
N PHE A 257 10.94 6.55 -10.96
CA PHE A 257 12.14 7.14 -10.37
C PHE A 257 12.37 8.58 -10.84
N GLY A 258 12.10 8.86 -12.11
CA GLY A 258 12.20 10.22 -12.62
C GLY A 258 11.23 11.20 -11.98
N THR A 259 10.02 10.74 -11.66
CA THR A 259 9.03 11.54 -10.94
C THR A 259 9.45 11.83 -9.52
N LEU A 260 10.03 10.83 -8.85
CA LEU A 260 10.56 11.01 -7.50
C LEU A 260 11.73 12.01 -7.50
N ALA A 261 12.69 11.85 -8.43
CA ALA A 261 13.81 12.74 -8.61
C ALA A 261 13.35 14.18 -8.87
N ALA A 262 12.50 14.39 -9.88
CA ALA A 262 12.04 15.72 -10.28
C ALA A 262 11.26 16.49 -9.19
N ASN A 263 10.84 15.83 -8.11
CA ASN A 263 10.09 16.43 -7.01
C ASN A 263 10.74 16.21 -5.63
N ASP A 264 12.00 15.81 -5.55
CA ASP A 264 12.68 15.45 -4.27
C ASP A 264 13.09 16.64 -3.39
N LEU A 265 12.89 17.87 -3.90
CA LEU A 265 13.26 19.15 -3.27
C LEU A 265 14.77 19.37 -3.08
N SER A 266 15.63 18.56 -3.70
CA SER A 266 17.09 18.71 -3.62
C SER A 266 17.62 19.97 -4.32
N GLY A 267 16.84 20.53 -5.26
CA GLY A 267 17.29 21.62 -6.13
C GLY A 267 18.33 21.19 -7.18
N GLN A 268 18.56 19.88 -7.33
CA GLN A 268 19.51 19.32 -8.28
C GLN A 268 19.06 19.59 -9.73
N ASP A 269 19.97 20.08 -10.58
CA ASP A 269 19.76 20.05 -12.02
C ASP A 269 20.00 18.63 -12.54
N TYR A 270 18.92 17.89 -12.74
CA TYR A 270 19.00 16.52 -13.23
C TYR A 270 19.45 16.41 -14.69
N ILE A 271 19.32 17.45 -15.51
CA ILE A 271 19.86 17.45 -16.87
C ILE A 271 21.38 17.51 -16.81
N GLU A 272 21.94 18.36 -15.96
CA GLU A 272 23.40 18.41 -15.75
C GLU A 272 23.91 17.10 -15.14
N LEU A 273 23.24 16.61 -14.10
CA LEU A 273 23.63 15.36 -13.43
C LEU A 273 23.55 14.17 -14.39
N SER A 274 22.47 14.03 -15.16
CA SER A 274 22.32 12.93 -16.11
C SER A 274 23.39 12.97 -17.20
N LYS A 275 23.77 14.15 -17.70
CA LYS A 275 24.87 14.29 -18.68
C LYS A 275 26.23 13.85 -18.15
N SER A 276 26.45 13.94 -16.84
CA SER A 276 27.70 13.48 -16.23
C SER A 276 27.79 11.94 -16.11
N ILE A 277 26.64 11.26 -16.14
CA ILE A 277 26.52 9.81 -15.94
C ILE A 277 26.27 9.07 -17.26
N VAL A 278 25.44 9.65 -18.13
CA VAL A 278 25.04 9.07 -19.42
C VAL A 278 26.10 9.40 -20.46
N ILE A 279 27.00 8.45 -20.71
CA ILE A 279 28.20 8.63 -21.52
C ILE A 279 27.89 8.61 -23.04
N GLU A 280 26.82 7.92 -23.44
CA GLU A 280 26.39 7.82 -24.84
C GLU A 280 24.97 8.36 -25.03
N LYS A 281 24.64 8.79 -26.25
CA LYS A 281 23.31 9.30 -26.57
C LYS A 281 22.25 8.22 -26.26
N PRO A 282 21.35 8.44 -25.29
CA PRO A 282 20.35 7.47 -24.93
C PRO A 282 19.25 7.44 -26.00
N ASP A 283 18.85 6.24 -26.42
CA ASP A 283 17.61 6.02 -27.16
C ASP A 283 16.47 5.90 -26.16
N MET A 284 15.58 6.88 -26.13
CA MET A 284 14.51 6.96 -25.13
C MET A 284 13.58 5.74 -25.18
N ALA A 285 13.31 5.22 -26.38
CA ALA A 285 12.48 4.03 -26.52
C ALA A 285 13.15 2.83 -25.84
N SER A 286 14.44 2.60 -26.13
CA SER A 286 15.21 1.52 -25.49
C SER A 286 15.24 1.64 -23.97
N VAL A 287 15.53 2.83 -23.43
CA VAL A 287 15.56 3.02 -21.96
C VAL A 287 14.18 2.81 -21.34
N PHE A 288 13.12 3.29 -22.01
CA PHE A 288 11.75 3.14 -21.52
C PHE A 288 11.31 1.67 -21.45
N PHE A 289 11.56 0.90 -22.52
CA PHE A 289 11.14 -0.52 -22.59
C PHE A 289 12.03 -1.46 -21.79
N ASN A 290 13.28 -1.07 -21.51
CA ASN A 290 14.24 -1.87 -20.76
C ASN A 290 14.60 -1.25 -19.41
N ALA A 291 13.74 -0.37 -18.85
CA ALA A 291 14.07 0.40 -17.64
C ALA A 291 14.55 -0.49 -16.49
N ASN A 292 13.91 -1.64 -16.28
CA ASN A 292 14.26 -2.63 -15.26
C ASN A 292 15.67 -3.27 -15.40
N GLN A 293 16.36 -3.06 -16.51
CA GLN A 293 17.73 -3.53 -16.75
C GLN A 293 18.78 -2.48 -16.38
N PHE A 294 18.38 -1.23 -16.15
CA PHE A 294 19.27 -0.16 -15.75
C PHE A 294 19.31 -0.03 -14.23
N PRO A 295 20.50 0.22 -13.64
CA PRO A 295 20.60 0.49 -12.22
C PRO A 295 19.98 1.86 -11.85
N ASP A 296 19.52 1.96 -10.60
CA ASP A 296 18.81 3.14 -10.07
C ASP A 296 19.63 4.44 -10.19
N ASP A 297 20.95 4.36 -10.09
CA ASP A 297 21.87 5.49 -10.23
C ASP A 297 21.91 6.08 -11.65
N ILE A 298 21.44 5.33 -12.65
CA ILE A 298 21.21 5.81 -14.02
C ILE A 298 19.76 6.26 -14.18
N LEU A 299 18.79 5.42 -13.79
CA LEU A 299 17.37 5.71 -13.98
C LEU A 299 16.92 6.97 -13.25
N PHE A 300 17.43 7.21 -12.05
CA PHE A 300 17.02 8.33 -11.22
C PHE A 300 17.39 9.69 -11.84
N PRO A 301 18.66 9.99 -12.15
CA PRO A 301 19.00 11.26 -12.77
C PRO A 301 18.47 11.37 -14.20
N PHE A 302 18.51 10.30 -14.99
CA PHE A 302 18.03 10.35 -16.37
C PHE A 302 16.51 10.51 -16.45
N GLY A 303 15.77 9.75 -15.64
CA GLY A 303 14.32 9.90 -15.48
C GLY A 303 13.97 11.28 -14.91
N GLY A 304 14.75 11.79 -13.95
CA GLY A 304 14.54 13.11 -13.35
C GLY A 304 14.65 14.22 -14.38
N ALA A 305 15.66 14.13 -15.25
CA ALA A 305 15.83 15.01 -16.40
C ALA A 305 14.64 14.92 -17.36
N PHE A 306 14.21 13.69 -17.68
CA PHE A 306 13.12 13.46 -18.62
C PHE A 306 11.76 13.96 -18.09
N VAL A 307 11.40 13.64 -16.85
CA VAL A 307 10.14 14.10 -16.24
C VAL A 307 10.14 15.62 -16.07
N SER A 308 11.26 16.22 -15.66
CA SER A 308 11.40 17.68 -15.59
C SER A 308 11.22 18.33 -16.97
N PHE A 309 11.79 17.72 -18.02
CA PHE A 309 11.60 18.15 -19.41
C PHE A 309 10.12 18.07 -19.81
N LEU A 310 9.45 16.94 -19.58
CA LEU A 310 8.03 16.78 -19.89
C LEU A 310 7.14 17.77 -19.13
N LYS A 311 7.47 18.07 -17.86
CA LYS A 311 6.76 19.09 -17.07
C LYS A 311 6.86 20.46 -17.73
N ARG A 312 8.05 20.82 -18.22
CA ARG A 312 8.29 22.10 -18.88
C ARG A 312 7.56 22.21 -20.22
N GLU A 313 7.60 21.16 -21.04
CA GLU A 313 6.98 21.19 -22.38
C GLU A 313 5.44 21.05 -22.33
N GLY A 314 4.91 20.36 -21.32
CA GLY A 314 3.48 20.00 -21.25
C GLY A 314 2.67 20.64 -20.14
N GLY A 315 3.33 21.21 -19.12
CA GLY A 315 2.68 21.63 -17.88
C GLY A 315 2.30 20.47 -16.96
N GLU A 316 1.79 20.82 -15.79
CA GLU A 316 1.54 19.89 -14.69
C GLU A 316 0.40 18.90 -14.97
N GLU A 317 -0.76 19.38 -15.44
CA GLU A 317 -1.93 18.51 -15.67
C GLU A 317 -1.66 17.43 -16.73
N LYS A 318 -0.93 17.81 -17.78
CA LYS A 318 -0.53 16.87 -18.83
C LYS A 318 0.44 15.83 -18.30
N LEU A 319 1.40 16.24 -17.46
CA LEU A 319 2.31 15.32 -16.79
C LEU A 319 1.54 14.38 -15.87
N LYS A 320 0.63 14.88 -15.02
CA LYS A 320 -0.19 14.04 -14.12
C LYS A 320 -1.00 12.99 -14.88
N SER A 321 -1.58 13.36 -16.02
CA SER A 321 -2.27 12.43 -16.92
C SER A 321 -1.36 11.31 -17.41
N PHE A 322 -0.12 11.63 -17.77
CA PHE A 322 0.89 10.64 -18.14
C PHE A 322 1.33 9.76 -16.94
N LEU A 323 1.54 10.36 -15.77
CA LEU A 323 1.99 9.62 -14.58
C LEU A 323 0.96 8.60 -14.08
N ARG A 324 -0.33 8.79 -14.39
CA ARG A 324 -1.39 7.83 -14.11
C ARG A 324 -1.34 6.60 -15.01
N GLU A 325 -0.83 6.73 -16.23
CA GLU A 325 -0.74 5.67 -17.23
C GLU A 325 0.63 5.73 -17.91
N GLN A 326 1.65 5.16 -17.25
CA GLN A 326 3.06 5.29 -17.64
C GLN A 326 3.41 4.34 -18.79
N THR A 327 2.71 4.49 -19.92
CA THR A 327 2.90 3.67 -21.13
C THR A 327 3.52 4.50 -22.25
N TRP A 328 4.23 3.84 -23.16
CA TRP A 328 4.82 4.51 -24.32
C TRP A 328 3.75 5.13 -25.21
N ASP A 329 2.63 4.45 -25.41
CA ASP A 329 1.51 4.97 -26.22
C ASP A 329 0.93 6.25 -25.61
N LYS A 330 0.76 6.30 -24.28
CA LYS A 330 0.28 7.50 -23.59
C LYS A 330 1.27 8.65 -23.70
N LEU A 331 2.57 8.36 -23.58
CA LEU A 331 3.64 9.34 -23.77
C LEU A 331 3.58 9.95 -25.18
N MET A 332 3.45 9.11 -26.20
CA MET A 332 3.38 9.53 -27.60
C MET A 332 2.10 10.29 -27.93
N ASP A 333 0.95 9.86 -27.41
CA ASP A 333 -0.34 10.55 -27.56
C ASP A 333 -0.29 11.96 -26.97
N LEU A 334 0.22 12.09 -25.75
CA LEU A 334 0.29 13.38 -25.07
C LEU A 334 1.38 14.27 -25.68
N TYR A 335 2.61 13.80 -25.79
CA TYR A 335 3.77 14.66 -26.07
C TYR A 335 4.25 14.61 -27.53
N GLY A 336 3.90 13.57 -28.28
CA GLY A 336 4.34 13.41 -29.66
C GLY A 336 5.83 13.09 -29.81
N LYS A 337 6.18 12.56 -30.98
CA LYS A 337 7.55 12.13 -31.31
C LYS A 337 8.57 13.27 -31.22
N GLU A 338 8.19 14.46 -31.67
CA GLU A 338 9.08 15.63 -31.72
C GLU A 338 9.60 16.03 -30.34
N THR A 339 8.77 15.90 -29.30
CA THR A 339 9.15 16.17 -27.91
C THR A 339 10.21 15.17 -27.41
N ILE A 340 10.06 13.89 -27.76
CA ILE A 340 11.03 12.85 -27.40
C ILE A 340 12.36 13.09 -28.11
N GLU A 341 12.32 13.34 -29.42
CA GLU A 341 13.52 13.67 -30.19
C GLU A 341 14.20 14.96 -29.68
N ALA A 342 13.42 15.95 -29.22
CA ALA A 342 13.95 17.17 -28.62
C ALA A 342 14.68 16.88 -27.30
N PHE A 343 14.16 15.98 -26.46
CA PHE A 343 14.87 15.54 -25.26
C PHE A 343 16.18 14.83 -25.59
N GLU A 344 16.19 13.89 -26.53
CA GLU A 344 17.40 13.17 -26.95
C GLU A 344 18.46 14.09 -27.55
N LYS A 345 18.06 15.18 -28.21
CA LYS A 345 18.97 16.19 -28.75
C LYS A 345 19.72 16.94 -27.65
N ILE A 346 19.21 17.00 -26.41
CA ILE A 346 19.92 17.60 -25.27
C ILE A 346 21.24 16.87 -24.98
N TYR A 347 21.33 15.59 -25.33
CA TYR A 347 22.50 14.73 -25.14
C TYR A 347 23.33 14.55 -26.42
N SER A 348 22.94 15.18 -27.52
CA SER A 348 23.74 15.21 -28.76
C SER A 348 24.76 16.35 -28.65
N LYS A 349 26.06 16.05 -28.79
CA LYS A 349 27.13 17.07 -28.81
C LYS A 349 27.04 17.96 -30.05
#